data_AF-A0AB38C1R3-F1
#
_entry.id   AF-A0AB38C1R3-F1
#
_cell.length_a   1.000
_cell.length_b   1.000
_cell.length_c   1.000
_cell.angle_alpha   90.00
_cell.angle_beta   90.00
_cell.angle_gamma   90.00
#
_symmetry.space_group_name_H-M   'P 1'
#
loop_
_entity.id
_entity.type
_entity.pdbx_description
1 polymer ?
#
loop_
_entity_poly.entity_id
_entity_poly.type
_entity_poly.pdbx_seq_one_letter_code
_entity_poly.pdbx_strand_id
1 'polypeptide(L)'
;MINHRTQKQHVQHLLETIALSIEQPIDLPRETIEEALRQAISDGRFISGERLTQQAIANAFKVSRMPVREALRALETQGYIAAEYHKGYRVANSQELPQFGHLPGLLRCVAERHVQLVDLASKVAFENEILRVLGQLRPTLC
;
A
#
# COMPACT_ATOMS: atom_id res chain seq x y z
N MET A 1 4.92 13.12 17.43
CA MET A 1 4.35 11.76 17.61
C MET A 1 2.86 11.85 17.35
N ILE A 2 2.39 11.43 16.17
CA ILE A 2 0.97 11.48 15.81
C ILE A 2 0.25 10.39 16.61
N ASN A 3 -0.79 10.77 17.35
CA ASN A 3 -1.50 9.88 18.27
C ASN A 3 -2.27 8.79 17.49
N HIS A 4 -2.28 7.54 17.97
CA HIS A 4 -2.97 6.43 17.29
C HIS A 4 -4.47 6.70 17.04
N ARG A 5 -5.09 7.51 17.91
CA ARG A 5 -6.49 7.92 17.76
C ARG A 5 -6.67 8.88 16.58
N THR A 6 -5.76 9.83 16.41
CA THR A 6 -5.73 10.81 15.30
C THR A 6 -5.43 10.12 13.97
N GLN A 7 -4.51 9.15 13.95
CA GLN A 7 -4.20 8.36 12.75
C GLN A 7 -5.41 7.53 12.29
N LYS A 8 -6.12 6.89 13.22
CA LYS A 8 -7.34 6.12 12.90
C LYS A 8 -8.45 7.02 12.32
N GLN A 9 -8.61 8.24 12.87
CA GLN A 9 -9.59 9.22 12.37
C GLN A 9 -9.22 9.73 10.97
N HIS A 10 -7.94 10.00 10.74
CA HIS A 10 -7.44 10.45 9.43
C HIS A 10 -7.69 9.41 8.33
N VAL A 11 -7.27 8.16 8.55
CA VAL A 11 -7.50 7.06 7.60
C VAL A 11 -8.99 6.87 7.31
N GLN A 12 -9.84 6.89 8.34
CA GLN A 12 -11.28 6.75 8.16
C GLN A 12 -11.87 7.87 7.29
N HIS A 13 -11.49 9.12 7.56
CA HIS A 13 -11.95 10.27 6.79
C HIS A 13 -11.49 10.22 5.32
N LEU A 14 -10.25 9.78 5.07
CA LEU A 14 -9.74 9.58 3.71
C LEU A 14 -10.53 8.50 2.96
N LEU A 15 -10.80 7.37 3.60
CA LEU A 15 -11.59 6.29 3.00
C LEU A 15 -12.99 6.76 2.63
N GLU A 16 -13.63 7.56 3.48
CA GLU A 16 -14.94 8.17 3.19
C GLU A 16 -14.86 9.14 2.02
N THR A 17 -13.81 9.97 1.96
CA THR A 17 -13.60 10.92 0.86
C THR A 17 -13.38 10.19 -0.48
N ILE A 18 -12.59 9.11 -0.47
CA ILE A 18 -12.37 8.27 -1.66
C ILE A 18 -13.70 7.63 -2.08
N ALA A 19 -14.44 7.05 -1.15
CA ALA A 19 -15.72 6.41 -1.44
C ALA A 19 -16.76 7.39 -2.03
N LEU A 20 -16.79 8.64 -1.57
CA LEU A 20 -17.66 9.69 -2.11
C LEU A 20 -17.30 10.12 -3.54
N SER A 21 -16.05 9.92 -3.96
CA SER A 21 -15.61 10.22 -5.33
C SER A 21 -15.98 9.14 -6.35
N ILE A 22 -16.56 8.02 -5.91
CA ILE A 22 -16.94 6.88 -6.75
C ILE A 22 -18.46 6.96 -7.01
N GLU A 23 -18.87 7.02 -8.28
CA GLU A 23 -20.26 7.30 -8.65
C GLU A 23 -21.29 6.23 -8.22
N GLN A 24 -20.88 5.03 -7.75
CA GLN A 24 -21.79 4.01 -7.19
C GLN A 24 -21.14 3.18 -6.05
N PRO A 25 -21.60 3.29 -4.79
CA PRO A 25 -21.03 2.52 -3.67
C PRO A 25 -21.59 1.09 -3.52
N ILE A 26 -22.71 0.76 -4.15
CA ILE A 26 -23.40 -0.53 -3.94
C ILE A 26 -22.96 -1.49 -5.05
N ASP A 27 -22.42 -2.67 -4.67
CA ASP A 27 -21.81 -3.66 -5.59
C ASP A 27 -20.60 -3.16 -6.39
N LEU A 28 -19.65 -2.53 -5.69
CA LEU A 28 -18.36 -2.16 -6.29
C LEU A 28 -17.54 -3.40 -6.70
N PRO A 29 -17.10 -3.47 -7.96
CA PRO A 29 -16.13 -4.46 -8.40
C PRO A 29 -14.83 -4.33 -7.61
N ARG A 30 -14.13 -5.46 -7.40
CA ARG A 30 -12.83 -5.46 -6.69
C ARG A 30 -11.83 -4.50 -7.38
N GLU A 31 -11.89 -4.40 -8.70
CA GLU A 31 -11.02 -3.57 -9.52
C GLU A 31 -11.19 -2.08 -9.21
N THR A 32 -12.41 -1.64 -8.92
CA THR A 32 -12.68 -0.24 -8.59
C THR A 32 -12.15 0.12 -7.20
N ILE A 33 -12.31 -0.78 -6.23
CA ILE A 33 -11.77 -0.60 -4.87
C ILE A 33 -10.24 -0.61 -4.92
N GLU A 34 -9.67 -1.57 -5.65
CA GLU A 34 -8.23 -1.70 -5.87
C GLU A 34 -7.66 -0.41 -6.48
N GLU A 35 -8.21 0.04 -7.59
CA GLU A 35 -7.72 1.22 -8.31
C GLU A 35 -7.84 2.49 -7.45
N ALA A 36 -8.96 2.70 -6.77
CA ALA A 36 -9.17 3.87 -5.91
C ALA A 36 -8.16 3.92 -4.76
N LEU A 37 -7.88 2.78 -4.11
CA LEU A 37 -6.88 2.69 -3.06
C LEU A 37 -5.46 2.85 -3.62
N ARG A 38 -5.16 2.25 -4.78
CA ARG A 38 -3.87 2.35 -5.45
C ARG A 38 -3.52 3.79 -5.79
N GLN A 39 -4.46 4.53 -6.36
CA GLN A 39 -4.30 5.95 -6.69
C GLN A 39 -4.08 6.77 -5.42
N ALA A 40 -4.88 6.58 -4.38
CA ALA A 40 -4.71 7.32 -3.12
C ALA A 40 -3.35 7.05 -2.45
N ILE A 41 -2.82 5.82 -2.51
CA ILE A 41 -1.47 5.49 -2.00
C ILE A 41 -0.40 6.15 -2.88
N SER A 42 -0.55 6.09 -4.20
CA SER A 42 0.42 6.66 -5.17
C SER A 42 0.49 8.19 -5.10
N ASP A 43 -0.66 8.84 -4.90
CA ASP A 43 -0.80 10.28 -4.67
C ASP A 43 -0.21 10.73 -3.31
N GLY A 44 0.18 9.79 -2.45
CA GLY A 44 0.68 10.10 -1.10
C GLY A 44 -0.41 10.58 -0.14
N ARG A 45 -1.70 10.36 -0.44
CA ARG A 45 -2.81 10.67 0.48
C ARG A 45 -2.74 9.81 1.73
N PHE A 46 -2.32 8.55 1.57
CA PHE A 46 -1.96 7.69 2.69
C PHE A 46 -0.47 7.79 3.01
N ILE A 47 -0.14 7.92 4.29
CA ILE A 47 1.24 8.03 4.76
C ILE A 47 1.85 6.61 4.87
N SER A 48 3.15 6.48 4.66
CA SER A 48 3.86 5.21 4.84
C SER A 48 3.63 4.64 6.24
N GLY A 49 3.36 3.34 6.32
CA GLY A 49 3.11 2.64 7.58
C GLY A 49 1.70 2.83 8.16
N GLU A 50 0.82 3.62 7.53
CA GLU A 50 -0.57 3.74 7.95
C GLU A 50 -1.30 2.41 7.89
N ARG A 51 -2.20 2.21 8.86
CA ARG A 51 -2.90 0.95 9.04
C ARG A 51 -4.25 0.98 8.34
N LEU A 52 -4.43 0.08 7.38
CA LEU A 52 -5.68 -0.18 6.68
C LEU A 52 -6.32 -1.47 7.20
N THR A 53 -7.65 -1.47 7.36
CA THR A 53 -8.39 -2.67 7.79
C THR A 53 -9.54 -2.95 6.85
N GLN A 54 -9.82 -4.24 6.63
CA GLN A 54 -10.95 -4.67 5.79
C GLN A 54 -12.27 -4.05 6.25
N GLN A 55 -12.48 -3.98 7.57
CA GLN A 55 -13.71 -3.42 8.13
C GLN A 55 -13.86 -1.92 7.85
N ALA A 56 -12.78 -1.13 7.99
CA ALA A 56 -12.84 0.31 7.72
C ALA A 56 -13.15 0.59 6.25
N ILE A 57 -12.51 -0.15 5.33
CA ILE A 57 -12.73 -0.02 3.89
C ILE A 57 -14.16 -0.47 3.54
N ALA A 58 -14.59 -1.64 4.00
CA ALA A 58 -15.95 -2.14 3.74
C ALA A 58 -17.03 -1.16 4.22
N ASN A 59 -16.83 -0.55 5.40
CA ASN A 59 -17.75 0.45 5.93
C ASN A 59 -17.79 1.72 5.08
N ALA A 60 -16.63 2.26 4.70
CA ALA A 60 -16.54 3.50 3.95
C ALA A 60 -17.10 3.34 2.53
N PHE A 61 -16.77 2.22 1.87
CA PHE A 61 -17.20 1.92 0.50
C PHE A 61 -18.60 1.29 0.45
N LYS A 62 -19.23 1.00 1.60
CA LYS A 62 -20.57 0.36 1.72
C LYS A 62 -20.70 -0.97 0.98
N VAL A 63 -19.65 -1.79 1.02
CA VAL A 63 -19.54 -3.08 0.32
C VAL A 63 -19.35 -4.22 1.30
N SER A 64 -19.56 -5.46 0.84
CA SER A 64 -19.24 -6.64 1.63
C SER A 64 -17.72 -6.79 1.82
N ARG A 65 -17.29 -7.60 2.80
CA ARG A 65 -15.86 -7.81 3.10
C ARG A 65 -15.13 -8.61 2.00
N MET A 66 -15.86 -9.34 1.17
CA MET A 66 -15.28 -10.22 0.13
C MET A 66 -14.49 -9.41 -0.93
N PRO A 67 -15.10 -8.47 -1.67
CA PRO A 67 -14.38 -7.71 -2.71
C PRO A 67 -13.24 -6.86 -2.12
N VAL A 68 -13.41 -6.37 -0.88
CA VAL A 68 -12.35 -5.66 -0.15
C VAL A 68 -11.14 -6.55 0.11
N ARG A 69 -11.36 -7.81 0.53
CA ARG A 69 -10.27 -8.77 0.77
C ARG A 69 -9.53 -9.08 -0.53
N GLU A 70 -10.23 -9.23 -1.65
CA GLU A 70 -9.60 -9.48 -2.95
C GLU A 70 -8.79 -8.28 -3.44
N ALA A 71 -9.35 -7.07 -3.35
CA ALA A 71 -8.64 -5.84 -3.67
C ALA A 71 -7.37 -5.66 -2.82
N LEU A 72 -7.44 -5.92 -1.51
CA LEU A 72 -6.28 -5.85 -0.63
C LEU A 72 -5.22 -6.91 -0.96
N ARG A 73 -5.62 -8.14 -1.32
CA ARG A 73 -4.66 -9.16 -1.78
C ARG A 73 -3.95 -8.75 -3.08
N ALA A 74 -4.67 -8.13 -4.01
CA ALA A 74 -4.07 -7.62 -5.24
C ALA A 74 -3.07 -6.49 -4.96
N LEU A 75 -3.45 -5.52 -4.12
CA LEU A 75 -2.57 -4.42 -3.69
C LEU A 75 -1.34 -4.92 -2.93
N GLU A 76 -1.50 -5.94 -2.09
CA GLU A 76 -0.39 -6.59 -1.40
C GLU A 76 0.56 -7.21 -2.42
N THR A 77 0.05 -8.00 -3.37
CA THR A 77 0.88 -8.63 -4.41
C THR A 77 1.66 -7.61 -5.25
N GLN A 78 1.07 -6.45 -5.50
CA GLN A 78 1.69 -5.33 -6.20
C GLN A 78 2.65 -4.51 -5.32
N GLY A 79 2.66 -4.74 -4.01
CA GLY A 79 3.55 -4.05 -3.08
C GLY A 79 3.09 -2.67 -2.61
N TYR A 80 1.82 -2.30 -2.80
CA TYR A 80 1.26 -1.05 -2.26
C TYR A 80 0.94 -1.15 -0.77
N ILE A 81 0.71 -2.38 -0.28
CA ILE A 81 0.48 -2.66 1.14
C ILE A 81 1.23 -3.93 1.56
N ALA A 82 1.34 -4.15 2.86
CA ALA A 82 1.88 -5.36 3.47
C ALA A 82 0.94 -5.85 4.57
N ALA A 83 0.60 -7.15 4.59
CA ALA A 83 -0.18 -7.70 5.69
C ALA A 83 0.60 -7.71 7.02
N GLU A 84 -0.10 -7.40 8.10
CA GLU A 84 0.35 -7.62 9.46
C GLU A 84 -0.58 -8.62 10.16
N TYR A 85 0.03 -9.66 10.74
CA TYR A 85 -0.68 -10.70 11.47
C TYR A 85 -1.61 -10.10 12.55
N HIS A 86 -2.91 -10.44 12.46
CA HIS A 86 -4.01 -9.91 13.30
C HIS A 86 -4.21 -8.39 13.31
N LYS A 87 -3.44 -7.64 12.53
CA LYS A 87 -3.46 -6.17 12.52
C LYS A 87 -4.02 -5.59 11.22
N GLY A 88 -4.16 -6.37 10.16
CA GLY A 88 -4.70 -5.88 8.89
C GLY A 88 -3.56 -5.59 7.94
N TYR A 89 -3.49 -4.39 7.35
CA TYR A 89 -2.49 -4.05 6.34
C TYR A 89 -1.79 -2.73 6.68
N ARG A 90 -0.52 -2.61 6.31
CA ARG A 90 0.22 -1.34 6.31
C ARG A 90 0.41 -0.83 4.91
N VAL A 91 0.28 0.48 4.73
CA VAL A 91 0.62 1.18 3.49
C VAL A 91 2.12 1.16 3.29
N ALA A 92 2.56 0.77 2.10
CA ALA A 92 3.91 0.97 1.61
C ALA A 92 3.86 2.03 0.53
N ASN A 93 4.57 3.14 0.69
CA ASN A 93 4.68 4.17 -0.35
C ASN A 93 6.14 4.31 -0.80
N SER A 94 6.37 5.07 -1.87
CA SER A 94 7.68 5.18 -2.53
C SER A 94 8.70 6.00 -1.72
N GLN A 95 8.22 6.77 -0.74
CA GLN A 95 9.01 7.74 0.00
C GLN A 95 9.84 7.09 1.12
N GLU A 96 9.32 6.03 1.75
CA GLU A 96 10.02 5.32 2.82
C GLU A 96 10.01 3.82 2.58
N LEU A 97 11.16 3.18 2.82
CA LEU A 97 11.24 1.72 2.78
C LEU A 97 10.32 1.12 3.84
N PRO A 98 9.49 0.12 3.51
CA PRO A 98 8.64 -0.54 4.48
C PRO A 98 9.44 -0.99 5.70
N GLN A 99 9.00 -0.61 6.91
CA GLN A 99 9.63 -1.02 8.17
C GLN A 99 9.54 -2.54 8.42
N PHE A 100 8.65 -3.23 7.69
CA PHE A 100 8.41 -4.66 7.77
C PHE A 100 8.63 -5.28 6.39
N GLY A 101 9.50 -6.30 6.34
CA GLY A 101 10.07 -6.87 5.13
C GLY A 101 9.08 -7.56 4.20
N HIS A 102 8.34 -6.77 3.43
CA HIS A 102 7.49 -7.23 2.35
C HIS A 102 8.19 -7.00 1.01
N LEU A 103 8.74 -8.08 0.45
CA LEU A 103 9.58 -8.05 -0.76
C LEU A 103 8.93 -7.32 -1.95
N PRO A 104 7.65 -7.55 -2.30
CA PRO A 104 7.02 -6.82 -3.40
C PRO A 104 6.99 -5.30 -3.19
N GLY A 105 6.77 -4.83 -1.96
CA GLY A 105 6.76 -3.39 -1.67
C GLY A 105 8.13 -2.75 -1.80
N LEU A 106 9.19 -3.46 -1.38
CA LEU A 106 10.57 -3.01 -1.54
C LEU A 106 10.97 -2.95 -3.01
N LEU A 107 10.68 -4.02 -3.77
CA LEU A 107 11.01 -4.06 -5.18
C LEU A 107 10.28 -2.98 -5.98
N ARG A 108 8.99 -2.75 -5.70
CA ARG A 108 8.23 -1.66 -6.30
C ARG A 108 8.88 -0.31 -6.01
N CYS A 109 9.23 -0.05 -4.74
CA CYS A 109 9.85 1.20 -4.33
C CYS A 109 11.19 1.46 -5.04
N VAL A 110 12.03 0.43 -5.19
CA VAL A 110 13.29 0.55 -5.97
C VAL A 110 13.00 0.77 -7.45
N ALA A 111 12.03 0.04 -8.03
CA ALA A 111 11.66 0.19 -9.43
C ALA A 111 11.13 1.61 -9.76
N GLU A 112 10.33 2.20 -8.86
CA GLU A 112 9.80 3.56 -9.02
C GLU A 112 10.88 4.65 -8.97
N ARG A 113 12.01 4.40 -8.30
CA ARG A 113 13.18 5.31 -8.32
C ARG A 113 14.04 5.17 -9.57
N HIS A 114 13.99 4.01 -10.22
CA HIS A 114 14.82 3.63 -11.37
C HIS A 114 13.97 3.41 -12.63
N VAL A 115 13.32 4.49 -13.09
CA VAL A 115 12.39 4.42 -14.25
C VAL A 115 13.12 4.26 -15.59
N GLN A 116 14.40 4.63 -15.67
CA GLN A 116 15.20 4.56 -16.89
C GLN A 116 16.41 3.64 -16.71
N LEU A 117 16.39 2.48 -17.36
CA LEU A 117 17.47 1.50 -17.35
C LEU A 117 18.16 1.41 -18.72
N VAL A 118 18.45 2.57 -19.31
CA VAL A 118 18.91 2.69 -20.71
C VAL A 118 20.39 2.37 -20.89
N ASP A 119 21.23 2.70 -19.91
CA ASP A 119 22.68 2.51 -19.95
C ASP A 119 23.18 1.54 -18.86
N LEU A 120 24.46 1.13 -18.96
CA LEU A 120 25.07 0.21 -18.00
C LEU A 120 25.16 0.80 -16.58
N ALA A 121 25.40 2.11 -16.44
CA ALA A 121 25.51 2.75 -15.14
C ALA A 121 24.16 2.74 -14.40
N SER A 122 23.06 3.03 -15.11
CA SER A 122 21.70 2.98 -14.60
C SER A 122 21.29 1.56 -14.18
N LYS A 123 21.68 0.55 -14.97
CA LYS A 123 21.46 -0.87 -14.63
C LYS A 123 22.23 -1.30 -13.39
N VAL A 124 23.51 -0.91 -13.29
CA VAL A 124 24.36 -1.21 -12.12
C VAL A 124 23.85 -0.46 -10.88
N ALA A 125 23.36 0.78 -11.03
CA ALA A 125 22.77 1.54 -9.93
C ALA A 125 21.51 0.85 -9.37
N PHE A 126 20.64 0.36 -10.26
CA PHE A 126 19.46 -0.41 -9.89
C PHE A 126 19.82 -1.71 -9.16
N GLU A 127 20.78 -2.48 -9.70
CA GLU A 127 21.27 -3.72 -9.06
C GLU A 127 21.84 -3.45 -7.66
N ASN A 128 22.71 -2.46 -7.53
CA ASN A 128 23.29 -2.07 -6.26
C ASN A 128 22.22 -1.62 -5.25
N GLU A 129 21.19 -0.91 -5.69
CA GLU A 129 20.10 -0.50 -4.82
C GLU A 129 19.22 -1.68 -4.39
N ILE A 130 18.91 -2.62 -5.28
CA ILE A 130 18.24 -3.88 -4.90
C ILE A 130 19.05 -4.58 -3.82
N LEU A 131 20.35 -4.81 -4.06
CA LEU A 131 21.22 -5.51 -3.11
C LEU A 131 21.29 -4.77 -1.77
N ARG A 132 21.37 -3.43 -1.79
CA ARG A 132 21.35 -2.59 -0.58
C ARG A 132 20.05 -2.76 0.20
N VAL A 133 18.91 -2.73 -0.47
CA VAL A 133 17.58 -2.84 0.16
C VAL A 133 17.34 -4.26 0.69
N LEU A 134 17.70 -5.28 -0.08
CA LEU A 134 17.62 -6.68 0.37
C LEU A 134 18.54 -6.94 1.56
N GLY A 135 19.74 -6.33 1.60
CA GLY A 135 20.64 -6.43 2.75
C GLY A 135 20.11 -5.78 4.03
N GLN A 136 19.12 -4.88 3.92
CA GLN A 136 18.45 -4.25 5.08
C GLN A 136 17.25 -5.05 5.58
N LEU A 137 16.83 -6.07 4.84
CA LEU A 137 15.73 -6.95 5.27
C LEU A 137 16.15 -7.73 6.51
N ARG A 138 15.53 -7.40 7.65
CA ARG A 138 15.47 -8.34 8.76
C ARG A 138 14.51 -9.45 8.37
N PRO A 139 14.88 -10.74 8.48
CA PRO A 139 13.93 -11.82 8.28
C PRO A 139 12.74 -11.58 9.21
N THR A 140 11.54 -11.50 8.65
CA THR A 140 10.31 -11.61 9.44
C THR A 140 10.30 -13.01 10.03
N LEU A 141 10.58 -13.10 11.33
CA LEU A 141 10.31 -14.30 12.12
C LEU A 141 8.80 -14.51 12.07
N CYS A 142 8.36 -15.41 11.18
CA CYS A 142 7.00 -15.94 11.17
C CYS A 142 6.69 -16.65 12.49
#